data_AF-A0A3A9F800-F1
#
_entry.id   AF-A0A3A9F800-F1
#
_cell.length_a   1.000
_cell.length_b   1.000
_cell.length_c   1.000
_cell.angle_alpha   90.00
_cell.angle_beta   90.00
_cell.angle_gamma   90.00
#
_symmetry.space_group_name_H-M   'P 1'
#
loop_
_entity.id
_entity.type
_entity.pdbx_description
1 polymer ?
#
loop_
_entity_poly.entity_id
_entity_poly.type
_entity_poly.pdbx_seq_one_letter_code
_entity_poly.pdbx_strand_id
1 'polypeptide(L)'
;MDVLNLAELLLSPDEKNELHNSMELLEQSDHSAFYEKNQSIIQSILFLETLEEFLDFSKENELDAECFCAAFLCAHGYGIQIGGYEDDLTHTLTEFFHTQGIKYPEISEIVHREKIYTDCSDYDNFKKSMTAINQVLDSHGMRLIVLEDYIYCDCEYTVLRVDKTLAENVLSTWSSDNFEIYL
;
A
#
# COMPACT_ATOMS: atom_id res chain seq x y z
N MET A 1 12.90 -6.56 -8.18
CA MET A 1 11.45 -6.63 -7.97
C MET A 1 11.08 -5.33 -7.32
N ASP A 2 10.23 -4.58 -8.00
CA ASP A 2 9.65 -3.32 -7.55
C ASP A 2 8.13 -3.50 -7.37
N VAL A 3 7.41 -2.42 -7.09
CA VAL A 3 5.94 -2.48 -6.93
C VAL A 3 5.25 -2.93 -8.22
N LEU A 4 5.74 -2.49 -9.39
CA LEU A 4 5.17 -2.85 -10.69
C LEU A 4 5.27 -4.36 -10.95
N ASN A 5 6.44 -4.95 -10.68
CA ASN A 5 6.64 -6.39 -10.76
C ASN A 5 5.74 -7.14 -9.79
N LEU A 6 5.54 -6.61 -8.57
CA LEU A 6 4.68 -7.22 -7.58
C LEU A 6 3.21 -7.19 -8.01
N ALA A 7 2.75 -6.07 -8.59
CA ALA A 7 1.41 -5.98 -9.15
C ALA A 7 1.19 -6.98 -10.29
N GLU A 8 2.18 -7.17 -11.16
CA GLU A 8 2.14 -8.22 -12.19
C GLU A 8 2.01 -9.64 -11.61
N LEU A 9 2.45 -9.88 -10.38
CA LEU A 9 2.31 -11.19 -9.74
C LEU A 9 0.98 -11.35 -9.01
N LEU A 10 0.41 -10.26 -8.50
CA LEU A 10 -0.80 -10.27 -7.66
C LEU A 10 -2.09 -10.10 -8.47
N LEU A 11 -2.10 -9.19 -9.44
CA LEU A 11 -3.30 -8.80 -10.16
C LEU A 11 -3.84 -9.91 -11.06
N SER A 12 -5.16 -10.01 -11.12
CA SER A 12 -5.87 -10.80 -12.13
C SER A 12 -5.69 -10.21 -13.53
N PRO A 13 -5.94 -10.98 -14.61
CA PRO A 13 -5.80 -10.46 -15.99
C PRO A 13 -6.62 -9.19 -16.27
N ASP A 14 -7.81 -9.08 -15.69
CA ASP A 14 -8.68 -7.92 -15.90
C ASP A 14 -8.11 -6.68 -15.17
N GLU A 15 -7.64 -6.85 -13.94
CA GLU A 15 -7.02 -5.76 -13.16
C GLU A 15 -5.69 -5.32 -13.75
N LYS A 16 -4.91 -6.25 -14.34
CA LYS A 16 -3.69 -5.89 -15.09
C LYS A 16 -4.00 -5.03 -16.30
N ASN A 17 -5.02 -5.39 -17.07
CA ASN A 17 -5.46 -4.58 -18.19
C ASN A 17 -5.96 -3.21 -17.70
N GLU A 18 -6.65 -3.16 -16.57
CA GLU A 18 -7.09 -1.91 -15.97
C GLU A 18 -5.91 -1.01 -15.58
N LEU A 19 -4.93 -1.54 -14.85
CA LEU A 19 -3.70 -0.85 -14.47
C LEU A 19 -2.96 -0.35 -15.71
N HIS A 20 -2.76 -1.22 -16.71
CA HIS A 20 -2.09 -0.87 -17.97
C HIS A 20 -2.80 0.29 -18.67
N ASN A 21 -4.13 0.22 -18.82
CA ASN A 21 -4.91 1.30 -19.41
C ASN A 21 -4.78 2.61 -18.62
N SER A 22 -4.68 2.55 -17.28
CA SER A 22 -4.44 3.75 -16.48
C SER A 22 -3.02 4.30 -16.71
N MET A 23 -2.00 3.44 -16.75
CA MET A 23 -0.62 3.86 -17.04
C MET A 23 -0.49 4.47 -18.44
N GLU A 24 -1.15 3.92 -19.46
CA GLU A 24 -1.15 4.48 -20.82
C GLU A 24 -1.73 5.90 -20.86
N LEU A 25 -2.79 6.19 -20.09
CA LEU A 25 -3.35 7.55 -20.02
C LEU A 25 -2.35 8.54 -19.41
N LEU A 26 -1.60 8.09 -18.39
CA LEU A 26 -0.56 8.90 -17.77
C LEU A 26 0.61 9.16 -18.74
N GLU A 27 1.07 8.13 -19.45
CA GLU A 27 2.13 8.23 -20.47
C GLU A 27 1.74 9.15 -21.64
N GLN A 28 0.46 9.16 -22.02
CA GLN A 28 -0.08 10.02 -23.07
C GLN A 28 -0.39 11.44 -22.58
N SER A 29 -0.15 11.74 -21.29
CA SER A 29 -0.49 13.00 -20.63
C SER A 29 -1.99 13.34 -20.71
N ASP A 30 -2.87 12.33 -20.81
CA ASP A 30 -4.32 12.51 -20.72
C ASP A 30 -4.75 12.53 -19.24
N HIS A 31 -4.28 13.57 -18.53
CA HIS A 31 -4.46 13.71 -17.08
C HIS A 31 -5.93 13.80 -16.67
N SER A 32 -6.79 14.35 -17.52
CA SER A 32 -8.23 14.44 -17.25
C SER A 32 -8.87 13.05 -17.24
N ALA A 33 -8.65 12.25 -18.29
CA ALA A 33 -9.20 10.89 -18.35
C ALA A 33 -8.58 9.99 -17.27
N PHE A 34 -7.29 10.17 -16.99
CA PHE A 34 -6.61 9.46 -15.93
C PHE A 34 -7.23 9.74 -14.55
N TYR A 35 -7.48 11.00 -14.23
CA TYR A 35 -8.11 11.40 -12.96
C TYR A 35 -9.54 10.88 -12.85
N GLU A 36 -10.36 11.04 -13.89
CA GLU A 36 -11.75 10.58 -13.87
C GLU A 36 -11.85 9.06 -13.60
N LYS A 37 -10.93 8.29 -14.17
CA LYS A 37 -10.89 6.84 -13.98
C LYS A 37 -10.35 6.43 -12.60
N ASN A 38 -9.34 7.13 -12.09
CA ASN A 38 -8.59 6.74 -10.90
C ASN A 38 -8.80 7.66 -9.70
N GLN A 39 -9.90 8.42 -9.68
CA GLN A 39 -10.13 9.51 -8.73
C GLN A 39 -9.87 9.12 -7.27
N SER A 40 -10.42 7.99 -6.82
CA SER A 40 -10.26 7.54 -5.43
C SER A 40 -8.81 7.20 -5.09
N ILE A 41 -8.05 6.69 -6.05
CA ILE A 41 -6.62 6.39 -5.87
C ILE A 41 -5.85 7.71 -5.75
N ILE A 42 -6.10 8.67 -6.64
CA ILE A 42 -5.42 9.98 -6.61
C ILE A 42 -5.71 10.76 -5.32
N GLN A 43 -6.96 10.71 -4.86
CA GLN A 43 -7.35 11.27 -3.57
C GLN A 43 -6.59 10.61 -2.41
N SER A 44 -6.36 9.30 -2.49
CA SER A 44 -5.61 8.54 -1.47
C SER A 44 -4.14 8.96 -1.39
N ILE A 45 -3.45 9.04 -2.53
CA ILE A 45 -1.99 9.26 -2.55
C ILE A 45 -1.55 10.73 -2.54
N LEU A 46 -2.34 11.64 -3.13
CA LEU A 46 -1.96 13.05 -3.24
C LEU A 46 -2.80 13.97 -2.35
N PHE A 47 -3.85 13.46 -1.70
CA PHE A 47 -4.81 14.25 -0.93
C PHE A 47 -5.47 15.38 -1.73
N LEU A 48 -5.54 15.25 -3.07
CA LEU A 48 -6.18 16.21 -3.96
C LEU A 48 -7.64 15.79 -4.20
N GLU A 49 -8.58 16.69 -3.90
CA GLU A 49 -10.01 16.38 -3.93
C GLU A 49 -10.65 16.60 -5.31
N THR A 50 -10.03 17.42 -6.15
CA THR A 50 -10.62 17.89 -7.41
C THR A 50 -9.73 17.66 -8.65
N LEU A 51 -10.38 17.58 -9.81
CA LEU A 51 -9.69 17.53 -11.10
C LEU A 51 -8.78 18.75 -11.31
N GLU A 52 -9.21 19.94 -10.88
CA GLU A 52 -8.43 21.17 -11.05
C GLU A 52 -7.11 21.10 -10.26
N GLU A 53 -7.15 20.61 -9.02
CA GLU A 53 -5.96 20.39 -8.20
C GLU A 53 -5.02 19.37 -8.84
N PHE A 54 -5.55 18.25 -9.34
CA PHE A 54 -4.72 17.25 -10.03
C PHE A 54 -4.08 17.79 -11.31
N LEU A 55 -4.85 18.53 -12.13
CA LEU A 55 -4.31 19.16 -13.33
C LEU A 55 -3.24 20.22 -13.00
N ASP A 56 -3.35 20.89 -11.86
CA ASP A 56 -2.30 21.81 -11.41
C ASP A 56 -1.04 21.07 -10.98
N PHE A 57 -1.18 20.00 -10.19
CA PHE A 57 -0.09 19.10 -9.83
C PHE A 57 0.64 18.58 -11.07
N SER A 58 -0.08 18.08 -12.08
CA SER A 58 0.50 17.50 -13.30
C SER A 58 1.23 18.49 -14.21
N LYS A 59 1.09 19.81 -14.00
CA LYS A 59 1.89 20.81 -14.75
C LYS A 59 3.31 20.91 -14.23
N GLU A 60 3.49 20.68 -12.94
CA GLU A 60 4.76 20.91 -12.24
C GLU A 60 5.43 19.61 -11.82
N ASN A 61 4.68 18.52 -11.71
CA ASN A 61 5.12 17.25 -11.17
C ASN A 61 4.67 16.08 -12.05
N GLU A 62 5.45 15.01 -12.01
CA GLU A 62 5.09 13.72 -12.60
C GLU A 62 4.60 12.80 -11.49
N LEU A 63 3.49 12.10 -11.73
CA LEU A 63 3.00 11.13 -10.76
C LEU A 63 3.89 9.89 -10.79
N ASP A 64 4.49 9.57 -9.65
CA ASP A 64 5.27 8.36 -9.46
C ASP A 64 4.45 7.08 -9.73
N ALA A 65 4.98 6.24 -10.63
CA ALA A 65 4.34 5.02 -11.09
C ALA A 65 4.28 3.94 -10.01
N GLU A 66 5.31 3.82 -9.16
CA GLU A 66 5.31 2.82 -8.09
C GLU A 66 4.28 3.19 -7.02
N CYS A 67 4.21 4.45 -6.60
CA CYS A 67 3.22 4.91 -5.63
C CYS A 67 1.79 4.74 -6.14
N PHE A 68 1.53 5.10 -7.41
CA PHE A 68 0.23 4.84 -8.02
C PHE A 68 -0.11 3.35 -8.04
N CYS A 69 0.86 2.50 -8.39
CA CYS A 69 0.68 1.05 -8.45
C CYS A 69 0.43 0.43 -7.07
N ALA A 70 1.12 0.89 -6.03
CA ALA A 70 0.91 0.47 -4.64
C ALA A 70 -0.52 0.79 -4.19
N ALA A 71 -0.98 2.02 -4.43
CA ALA A 71 -2.34 2.43 -4.10
C ALA A 71 -3.41 1.72 -4.95
N PHE A 72 -3.10 1.41 -6.22
CA PHE A 72 -3.96 0.59 -7.08
C PHE A 72 -4.17 -0.82 -6.49
N LEU A 73 -3.12 -1.45 -5.97
CA LEU A 73 -3.23 -2.75 -5.29
C LEU A 73 -4.12 -2.66 -4.04
N CYS A 74 -3.98 -1.60 -3.24
CA CYS A 74 -4.82 -1.38 -2.07
C CYS A 74 -6.29 -1.14 -2.45
N ALA A 75 -6.56 -0.35 -3.49
CA ALA A 75 -7.92 -0.10 -4.00
C ALA A 75 -8.62 -1.39 -4.47
N HIS A 76 -7.86 -2.37 -4.94
CA HIS A 76 -8.35 -3.69 -5.34
C HIS A 76 -8.36 -4.72 -4.19
N GLY A 77 -8.04 -4.31 -2.97
CA GLY A 77 -8.16 -5.15 -1.78
C GLY A 77 -6.99 -6.11 -1.57
N TYR A 78 -5.85 -5.92 -2.24
CA TYR A 78 -4.63 -6.70 -1.97
C TYR A 78 -3.88 -6.22 -0.71
N GLY A 79 -4.25 -5.06 -0.19
CA GLY A 79 -3.60 -4.43 0.96
C GLY A 79 -4.34 -3.20 1.47
N ILE A 80 -3.66 -2.41 2.30
CA ILE A 80 -4.14 -1.11 2.79
C ILE A 80 -3.01 -0.08 2.74
N GLN A 81 -3.39 1.18 2.59
CA GLN A 81 -2.54 2.32 2.92
C GLN A 81 -2.89 2.80 4.33
N ILE A 82 -1.88 3.14 5.12
CA ILE A 82 -1.99 3.61 6.50
C ILE A 82 -0.87 4.61 6.79
N GLY A 83 -1.10 5.49 7.75
CA GLY A 83 -0.15 6.55 8.07
C GLY A 83 -0.55 7.90 7.50
N GLY A 84 0.39 8.85 7.44
CA GLY A 84 0.06 10.23 7.09
C GLY A 84 -0.85 10.91 8.13
N TYR A 85 -0.45 10.86 9.41
CA TYR A 85 -1.16 11.37 10.59
C TYR A 85 -2.33 10.51 11.11
N GLU A 86 -2.19 9.18 11.13
CA GLU A 86 -3.15 8.30 11.79
C GLU A 86 -2.79 8.03 13.27
N ASP A 87 -3.69 8.42 14.18
CA ASP A 87 -3.51 8.21 15.62
C ASP A 87 -3.62 6.71 15.99
N ASP A 88 -4.79 6.08 15.95
CA ASP A 88 -4.97 4.69 16.42
C ASP A 88 -5.41 3.75 15.29
N LEU A 89 -4.50 2.86 14.86
CA LEU A 89 -4.74 1.91 13.77
C LEU A 89 -5.57 0.68 14.18
N THR A 90 -6.01 0.58 15.43
CA THR A 90 -6.74 -0.61 15.92
C THR A 90 -7.94 -0.93 15.05
N HIS A 91 -8.75 0.07 14.68
CA HIS A 91 -9.93 -0.14 13.86
C HIS A 91 -9.55 -0.55 12.43
N THR A 92 -8.69 0.23 11.78
CA THR A 92 -8.23 0.02 10.41
C THR A 92 -7.61 -1.36 10.23
N LEU A 93 -6.70 -1.77 11.11
CA LEU A 93 -6.07 -3.09 11.06
C LEU A 93 -7.06 -4.22 11.36
N THR A 94 -7.99 -4.02 12.29
CA THR A 94 -9.04 -5.02 12.57
C THR A 94 -9.92 -5.26 11.34
N GLU A 95 -10.33 -4.18 10.66
CA GLU A 95 -11.12 -4.27 9.44
C GLU A 95 -10.33 -4.89 8.28
N PHE A 96 -9.07 -4.51 8.12
CA PHE A 96 -8.18 -5.10 7.13
C PHE A 96 -8.08 -6.61 7.29
N PHE A 97 -7.66 -7.11 8.46
CA PHE A 97 -7.52 -8.54 8.68
C PHE A 97 -8.86 -9.28 8.52
N HIS A 98 -9.97 -8.68 8.95
CA HIS A 98 -11.29 -9.24 8.75
C HIS A 98 -11.63 -9.42 7.27
N THR A 99 -11.41 -8.38 6.46
CA THR A 99 -11.67 -8.37 5.02
C THR A 99 -10.77 -9.36 4.27
N GLN A 100 -9.52 -9.50 4.71
CA GLN A 100 -8.57 -10.51 4.20
C GLN A 100 -8.92 -11.95 4.64
N GLY A 101 -9.98 -12.15 5.44
CA GLY A 101 -10.37 -13.47 5.95
C GLY A 101 -9.43 -14.02 7.04
N ILE A 102 -8.57 -13.18 7.62
CA ILE A 102 -7.63 -13.52 8.67
C ILE A 102 -8.34 -13.41 10.02
N LYS A 103 -8.62 -14.56 10.65
CA LYS A 103 -9.39 -14.67 11.90
C LYS A 103 -8.59 -15.28 13.06
N TYR A 104 -7.28 -15.09 13.06
CA TYR A 104 -6.40 -15.63 14.10
C TYR A 104 -6.51 -14.80 15.38
N PRO A 105 -6.93 -15.39 16.52
CA PRO A 105 -7.07 -14.66 17.77
C PRO A 105 -5.81 -13.91 18.21
N GLU A 106 -4.63 -14.47 17.91
CA GLU A 106 -3.33 -13.90 18.23
C GLU A 106 -3.09 -12.55 17.53
N ILE A 107 -3.56 -12.41 16.28
CA ILE A 107 -3.46 -11.14 15.56
C ILE A 107 -4.39 -10.10 16.19
N SER A 108 -5.63 -10.48 16.51
CA SER A 108 -6.54 -9.59 17.24
C SER A 108 -5.94 -9.16 18.57
N GLU A 109 -5.29 -10.08 19.30
CA GLU A 109 -4.63 -9.76 20.57
C GLU A 109 -3.51 -8.73 20.38
N ILE A 110 -2.63 -8.91 19.39
CA ILE A 110 -1.54 -7.96 19.10
C ILE A 110 -2.12 -6.58 18.81
N VAL A 111 -3.07 -6.49 17.88
CA VAL A 111 -3.68 -5.22 17.45
C VAL A 111 -4.33 -4.48 18.63
N HIS A 112 -5.11 -5.18 19.47
CA HIS A 112 -5.86 -4.53 20.55
C HIS A 112 -5.01 -4.25 21.81
N ARG A 113 -3.99 -5.07 22.08
CA ARG A 113 -3.15 -4.94 23.27
C ARG A 113 -2.12 -3.84 23.09
N GLU A 114 -1.49 -3.78 21.92
CA GLU A 114 -0.37 -2.87 21.68
C GLU A 114 -0.83 -1.45 21.37
N LYS A 115 -2.04 -1.32 20.79
CA LYS A 115 -2.53 -0.09 20.13
C LYS A 115 -1.48 0.40 19.14
N ILE A 116 -1.72 0.15 17.87
CA ILE A 116 -0.68 0.35 16.85
C ILE A 116 -0.79 1.79 16.34
N TYR A 117 0.35 2.48 16.30
CA TYR A 117 0.48 3.90 15.94
C TYR A 117 1.51 4.04 14.82
N THR A 118 1.23 4.93 13.87
CA THR A 118 2.22 5.46 12.92
C THR A 118 2.45 6.92 13.26
N ASP A 119 3.68 7.29 13.57
CA ASP A 119 4.04 8.67 13.89
C ASP A 119 5.44 8.93 13.38
N CYS A 120 5.69 10.13 12.85
CA CYS A 120 7.05 10.54 12.49
C CYS A 120 7.91 10.92 13.70
N SER A 121 7.38 10.73 14.91
CA SER A 121 8.04 10.93 16.19
C SER A 121 8.26 9.62 16.98
N ASP A 122 8.56 9.75 18.28
CA ASP A 122 9.04 8.65 19.14
C ASP A 122 8.01 7.56 19.46
N TYR A 123 6.77 7.68 18.97
CA TYR A 123 5.66 6.77 19.29
C TYR A 123 5.34 5.74 18.20
N ASP A 124 6.10 5.70 17.09
CA ASP A 124 5.94 4.67 16.06
C ASP A 124 6.27 3.27 16.61
N ASN A 125 5.24 2.43 16.70
CA ASN A 125 5.39 1.00 16.99
C ASN A 125 4.98 0.11 15.81
N PHE A 126 4.63 0.71 14.67
CA PHE A 126 3.99 0.08 13.54
C PHE A 126 4.85 -1.07 12.98
N LYS A 127 6.10 -0.79 12.58
CA LYS A 127 7.01 -1.81 12.02
C LYS A 127 7.22 -2.99 12.98
N LYS A 128 7.38 -2.70 14.28
CA LYS A 128 7.57 -3.72 15.32
C LYS A 128 6.33 -4.60 15.47
N SER A 129 5.14 -4.02 15.46
CA SER A 129 3.88 -4.76 15.53
C SER A 129 3.63 -5.57 14.25
N MET A 130 4.02 -5.06 13.08
CA MET A 130 3.97 -5.83 11.83
C MET A 130 4.88 -7.07 11.88
N THR A 131 6.11 -6.94 12.40
CA THR A 131 6.98 -8.10 12.64
C THR A 131 6.33 -9.12 13.59
N ALA A 132 5.68 -8.68 14.66
CA ALA A 132 4.98 -9.58 15.59
C ALA A 132 3.81 -10.31 14.93
N ILE A 133 3.03 -9.60 14.09
CA ILE A 133 1.95 -10.20 13.31
C ILE A 133 2.50 -11.20 12.29
N ASN A 134 3.61 -10.88 11.62
CA ASN A 134 4.24 -11.78 10.66
C ASN A 134 4.76 -13.08 11.29
N GLN A 135 5.17 -13.07 12.56
CA GLN A 135 5.49 -14.32 13.28
C GLN A 135 4.28 -15.25 13.42
N VAL A 136 3.08 -14.69 13.60
CA VAL A 136 1.83 -15.47 13.63
C VAL A 136 1.51 -15.98 12.22
N LEU A 137 1.47 -15.09 11.23
CA LEU A 137 1.12 -15.41 9.84
C LEU A 137 2.07 -16.42 9.20
N ASP A 138 3.34 -16.43 9.61
CA ASP A 138 4.35 -17.37 9.14
C ASP A 138 3.94 -18.83 9.36
N SER A 139 3.29 -19.12 10.50
CA SER A 139 2.78 -20.46 10.82
C SER A 139 1.61 -20.90 9.93
N HIS A 140 1.01 -19.93 9.22
CA HIS A 140 -0.10 -20.11 8.29
C HIS A 140 0.32 -19.97 6.82
N GLY A 141 1.63 -19.87 6.53
CA GLY A 141 2.15 -19.77 5.17
C GLY A 141 1.87 -18.42 4.49
N MET A 142 1.60 -17.38 5.27
CA MET A 142 1.34 -16.02 4.79
C MET A 142 2.33 -15.03 5.40
N ARG A 143 2.48 -13.88 4.75
CA ARG A 143 3.20 -12.72 5.30
C ARG A 143 2.55 -11.41 4.83
N LEU A 144 2.79 -10.37 5.60
CA LEU A 144 2.61 -8.97 5.22
C LEU A 144 3.93 -8.46 4.66
N ILE A 145 3.86 -7.83 3.49
CA ILE A 145 4.90 -6.94 3.00
C ILE A 145 4.51 -5.53 3.42
N VAL A 146 5.43 -4.81 4.05
CA VAL A 146 5.24 -3.41 4.44
C VAL A 146 6.18 -2.57 3.57
N LEU A 147 5.61 -1.63 2.82
CA LEU A 147 6.33 -0.69 1.97
C LEU A 147 6.19 0.70 2.57
N GLU A 148 7.29 1.32 2.96
CA GLU A 148 7.32 2.70 3.47
C GLU A 148 7.55 3.68 2.32
N ASP A 149 6.63 4.64 2.15
CA ASP A 149 6.66 5.66 1.09
C ASP A 149 7.61 6.82 1.46
N TYR A 150 8.48 7.22 0.52
CA TYR A 150 9.41 8.34 0.68
C TYR A 150 9.19 9.48 -0.34
N ILE A 151 8.11 9.41 -1.11
CA ILE A 151 7.81 10.33 -2.20
C ILE A 151 6.77 11.36 -1.78
N TYR A 152 5.62 10.91 -1.25
CA TYR A 152 4.48 11.79 -1.02
C TYR A 152 4.18 12.09 0.45
N CYS A 153 4.38 11.11 1.34
CA CYS A 153 4.08 11.29 2.76
C CYS A 153 5.04 10.50 3.63
N ASP A 154 5.80 11.20 4.47
CA ASP A 154 6.61 10.55 5.50
C ASP A 154 5.70 9.70 6.41
N CYS A 155 6.15 8.50 6.74
CA CYS A 155 5.45 7.58 7.63
C CYS A 155 4.10 7.06 7.07
N GLU A 156 3.90 7.13 5.75
CA GLU A 156 2.86 6.37 5.05
C GLU A 156 3.40 4.99 4.66
N TYR A 157 2.58 3.97 4.89
CA TYR A 157 2.90 2.58 4.61
C TYR A 157 1.82 1.92 3.75
N THR A 158 2.26 1.19 2.74
CA THR A 158 1.44 0.21 2.03
C THR A 158 1.68 -1.18 2.63
N VAL A 159 0.62 -1.82 3.12
CA VAL A 159 0.67 -3.17 3.68
C VAL A 159 -0.03 -4.14 2.76
N LEU A 160 0.71 -5.08 2.17
CA LEU A 160 0.19 -6.09 1.25
C LEU A 160 0.20 -7.47 1.90
N ARG A 161 -0.89 -8.24 1.73
CA ARG A 161 -0.94 -9.63 2.17
C ARG A 161 -0.54 -10.55 1.02
N VAL A 162 0.47 -11.39 1.26
CA VAL A 162 0.97 -12.34 0.26
C VAL A 162 1.21 -13.72 0.87
N ASP A 163 1.40 -14.73 0.02
CA ASP A 163 1.93 -16.00 0.48
C ASP A 163 3.41 -15.86 0.87
N LYS A 164 3.86 -16.76 1.75
CA LYS A 164 5.22 -16.73 2.28
C LYS A 164 6.30 -16.86 1.21
N THR A 165 6.08 -17.68 0.18
CA THR A 165 7.08 -17.92 -0.87
C THR A 165 7.29 -16.65 -1.69
N LEU A 166 6.19 -15.97 -2.03
CA LEU A 166 6.25 -14.68 -2.71
C LEU A 166 6.96 -13.64 -1.83
N ALA A 167 6.63 -13.52 -0.54
CA ALA A 167 7.29 -12.57 0.36
C ALA A 167 8.82 -12.78 0.45
N GLU A 168 9.28 -14.04 0.53
CA GLU A 168 10.71 -14.36 0.55
C GLU A 168 11.40 -13.98 -0.77
N ASN A 169 10.74 -14.23 -1.89
CA ASN A 169 11.24 -13.83 -3.20
C ASN A 169 11.32 -12.30 -3.35
N VAL A 170 10.27 -11.59 -2.95
CA VAL A 170 10.22 -10.11 -2.95
C VAL A 170 11.38 -9.57 -2.12
N LEU A 171 11.56 -10.01 -0.87
CA LEU A 171 12.64 -9.51 -0.01
C LEU A 171 14.03 -9.74 -0.61
N SER A 172 14.26 -10.91 -1.23
CA SER A 172 15.57 -11.25 -1.79
C SER A 172 15.90 -10.51 -3.10
N THR A 173 14.89 -9.97 -3.78
CA THR A 173 15.03 -9.34 -5.09
C THR A 173 14.55 -7.88 -5.09
N TRP A 174 14.17 -7.34 -3.94
CA TRP A 174 13.60 -5.99 -3.83
C TRP A 174 14.61 -4.95 -4.32
N SER A 175 14.11 -4.03 -5.13
CA SER A 175 14.88 -2.91 -5.67
C SER A 175 13.89 -1.84 -6.07
N SER A 176 13.69 -0.86 -5.20
CA SER A 176 12.92 0.35 -5.45
C SER A 176 13.68 1.53 -4.84
N ASP A 177 13.68 2.66 -5.54
CA ASP A 177 14.20 3.92 -5.02
C ASP A 177 13.11 4.71 -4.25
N ASN A 178 11.85 4.26 -4.34
CA ASN A 178 10.67 4.96 -3.80
C ASN A 178 10.17 4.33 -2.49
N PHE A 179 10.43 3.04 -2.30
CA PHE A 179 9.95 2.28 -1.16
C PHE A 179 11.04 1.49 -0.45
N GLU A 180 11.08 1.58 0.88
CA GLU A 180 11.80 0.61 1.70
C GLU A 180 10.86 -0.53 2.12
N ILE A 181 11.35 -1.76 1.99
CA ILE A 181 10.59 -2.97 2.31
C ILE A 181 10.91 -3.51 3.71
N TYR A 182 9.86 -3.84 4.45
CA TYR A 182 9.92 -4.48 5.75
C TYR A 182 9.06 -5.75 5.78
N LEU A 183 9.57 -6.80 6.44
CA LEU A 183 8.84 -8.03 6.80
C LEU A 183 8.84 -8.22 8.32
#